data_AF-A0A2S9F6N9-F1
#
_entry.id   AF-A0A2S9F6N9-F1
#
_cell.length_a   1.000
_cell.length_b   1.000
_cell.length_c   1.000
_cell.angle_alpha   90.00
_cell.angle_beta   90.00
_cell.angle_gamma   90.00
#
_symmetry.space_group_name_H-M   'P 1'
#
loop_
_entity.id
_entity.type
_entity.pdbx_description
1 polymer ?
#
loop_
_entity_poly.entity_id
_entity_poly.type
_entity_poly.pdbx_seq_one_letter_code
_entity_poly.pdbx_strand_id
1 'polypeptide(L)'
;RRHIETGVGAEIPVTLAMDHPRVSDVADYLLGEVLGLSEQAADRGVELAQAVTTRTDEPIAIVAVSCRFPGAPDPEAFWDVLSGGVDAIREVPEDRYDIDEFYDPDPDAPGKTYTRSGGFLDGIDGFDPEFFGISPREAVWIEPQQRLMLETVWEGLERAGMSPAALRGSRTGVFVGVAANEYAHLLSAEPIDKIQPHFITGNALNAISGRVAFALGLEGPAVAIDTACSSALVAVHQACQALRSGDADLAVAGGVNVLLSPVTVVAASRARMLSADGRCKTFDASADGYVRSEGCGILVLKRLSDAVRDGDQVRAVIPASAVNQDGASSGLTVPNGGAQQRLIASVLARAGLAGGDVDYLEAHGTGTPLGDPIEVQAAAAAYGGSRDADRPLLMGSVKTNIGHTESASGAAGLIKVVLALQHGLLPESLHFDTPSPHIPWDSLPVKVVDKAVPWQANGRPRRAGVSSFGFTGTNAHVLIEEAPSQPALVDDTVTGEADADAQAVNVLALSARSPEALVALAQRYESWLSTHPDIDLADVCLTAGTGRSHFDHRAALVVESVQGAREALTDLTENRLRTGVVR
;
A
#
# COMPACT_ATOMS: atom_id res chain seq x y z
N ARG A 1 -17.47 -27.07 23.03
CA ARG A 1 -16.02 -27.36 22.88
C ARG A 1 -15.58 -28.59 23.69
N ARG A 2 -15.30 -28.53 25.01
CA ARG A 2 -14.83 -29.69 25.81
C ARG A 2 -15.63 -30.98 25.65
N HIS A 3 -16.96 -30.89 25.58
CA HIS A 3 -17.83 -32.03 25.29
C HIS A 3 -17.64 -32.62 23.88
N ILE A 4 -17.38 -31.76 22.88
CA ILE A 4 -17.13 -32.17 21.49
C ILE A 4 -15.75 -32.83 21.41
N GLU A 5 -14.71 -32.21 21.98
CA GLU A 5 -13.34 -32.74 22.03
C GLU A 5 -13.30 -34.14 22.68
N THR A 6 -14.05 -34.31 23.78
CA THR A 6 -14.19 -35.63 24.44
C THR A 6 -14.90 -36.65 23.54
N GLY A 7 -15.84 -36.21 22.71
CA GLY A 7 -16.62 -37.08 21.83
C GLY A 7 -15.90 -37.48 20.54
N VAL A 8 -15.09 -36.59 19.96
CA VAL A 8 -14.36 -36.83 18.70
C VAL A 8 -12.91 -37.27 18.92
N GLY A 9 -12.37 -37.13 20.14
CA GLY A 9 -11.01 -37.56 20.49
C GLY A 9 -9.90 -36.67 19.93
N ALA A 10 -10.23 -35.45 19.49
CA ALA A 10 -9.29 -34.48 18.94
C ALA A 10 -9.55 -33.10 19.56
N GLU A 11 -8.50 -32.27 19.63
CA GLU A 11 -8.64 -30.87 20.02
C GLU A 11 -9.38 -30.08 18.93
N ILE A 12 -10.25 -29.18 19.36
CA ILE A 12 -11.10 -28.39 18.47
C ILE A 12 -10.78 -26.91 18.68
N PRO A 13 -10.62 -26.10 17.61
CA PRO A 13 -10.36 -24.67 17.74
C PRO A 13 -11.37 -23.96 18.65
N VAL A 14 -10.91 -22.96 19.42
CA VAL A 14 -11.77 -22.16 20.31
C VAL A 14 -12.83 -21.40 19.50
N THR A 15 -12.46 -21.06 18.26
CA THR A 15 -13.25 -20.30 17.29
C THR A 15 -14.24 -21.14 16.51
N LEU A 16 -14.39 -22.45 16.76
CA LEU A 16 -15.26 -23.36 15.98
C LEU A 16 -16.66 -22.79 15.68
N ALA A 17 -17.34 -22.26 16.69
CA ALA A 17 -18.69 -21.72 16.54
C ALA A 17 -18.73 -20.37 15.79
N MET A 18 -17.59 -19.69 15.68
CA MET A 18 -17.39 -18.45 14.92
C MET A 18 -17.03 -18.76 13.46
N ASP A 19 -16.17 -19.76 13.24
CA ASP A 19 -15.75 -20.20 11.91
C ASP A 19 -16.87 -20.94 11.17
N HIS A 20 -17.73 -21.66 11.92
CA HIS A 20 -18.86 -22.44 11.43
C HIS A 20 -20.17 -22.07 12.18
N PRO A 21 -20.83 -20.97 11.81
CA PRO A 21 -21.99 -20.46 12.55
C PRO A 21 -23.25 -21.33 12.43
N ARG A 22 -23.33 -22.22 11.43
CA ARG A 22 -24.43 -23.18 11.31
C ARG A 22 -24.01 -24.52 11.90
N VAL A 23 -24.93 -25.15 12.64
CA VAL A 23 -24.72 -26.50 13.21
C VAL A 23 -24.36 -27.53 12.14
N SER A 24 -24.89 -27.39 10.91
CA SER A 24 -24.52 -28.23 9.76
C SER A 24 -23.05 -28.08 9.38
N ASP A 25 -22.53 -26.85 9.37
CA ASP A 25 -21.16 -26.57 8.95
C ASP A 25 -20.16 -27.06 10.00
N VAL A 26 -20.53 -26.99 11.29
CA VAL A 26 -19.76 -27.62 12.38
C VAL A 26 -19.73 -29.13 12.21
N ALA A 27 -20.85 -29.75 11.85
CA ALA A 27 -20.91 -31.19 11.61
C ALA A 27 -20.03 -31.58 10.42
N ASP A 28 -20.06 -30.82 9.32
CA ASP A 28 -19.25 -31.07 8.13
C ASP A 28 -17.75 -30.89 8.41
N TYR A 29 -17.34 -29.87 9.16
CA TYR A 29 -15.97 -29.68 9.61
C TYR A 29 -15.49 -30.85 10.50
N LEU A 30 -16.32 -31.26 11.47
CA LEU A 30 -15.99 -32.38 12.36
C LEU A 30 -15.89 -33.70 11.59
N LEU A 31 -16.79 -33.96 10.64
CA LEU A 31 -16.77 -35.18 9.83
C LEU A 31 -15.63 -35.18 8.83
N GLY A 32 -15.36 -34.05 8.15
CA GLY A 32 -14.35 -33.92 7.12
C GLY A 32 -12.95 -33.78 7.67
N GLU A 33 -12.67 -32.65 8.34
CA GLU A 33 -11.30 -32.27 8.70
C GLU A 33 -10.82 -32.88 10.02
N VAL A 34 -11.72 -33.15 10.97
CA VAL A 34 -11.34 -33.71 12.28
C VAL A 34 -11.35 -35.23 12.27
N LEU A 35 -12.41 -35.85 11.73
CA LEU A 35 -12.58 -37.30 11.73
C LEU A 35 -12.13 -37.98 10.42
N GLY A 36 -11.87 -37.22 9.36
CA GLY A 36 -11.42 -37.79 8.06
C GLY A 36 -12.47 -38.66 7.37
N LEU A 37 -13.76 -38.49 7.69
CA LEU A 37 -14.88 -39.33 7.22
C LEU A 37 -15.52 -38.84 5.91
N SER A 38 -15.00 -37.77 5.31
CA SER A 38 -15.45 -37.31 3.98
C SER A 38 -14.71 -38.06 2.87
N GLU A 39 -15.09 -39.32 2.62
CA GLU A 39 -14.73 -40.04 1.40
C GLU A 39 -15.75 -39.77 0.30
N GLN A 40 -15.59 -38.66 -0.44
CA GLN A 40 -16.01 -38.53 -1.85
C GLN A 40 -15.49 -37.25 -2.53
N ALA A 41 -14.16 -37.02 -2.49
CA ALA A 41 -13.49 -36.09 -3.43
C ALA A 41 -11.99 -36.37 -3.63
N ALA A 42 -11.47 -37.51 -3.17
CA ALA A 42 -10.03 -37.78 -3.12
C ALA A 42 -9.45 -38.54 -4.35
N ASP A 43 -10.17 -38.60 -5.49
CA ASP A 43 -9.69 -39.33 -6.67
C ASP A 43 -9.79 -38.53 -7.99
N ARG A 44 -9.20 -37.34 -7.99
CA ARG A 44 -8.65 -36.74 -9.20
C ARG A 44 -7.26 -36.20 -8.88
N GLY A 45 -6.26 -37.06 -9.05
CA GLY A 45 -4.88 -36.63 -9.19
C GLY A 45 -4.79 -35.59 -10.29
N VAL A 46 -4.43 -34.36 -9.92
CA VAL A 46 -4.05 -33.34 -10.89
C VAL A 46 -2.61 -33.62 -11.26
N GLU A 47 -2.43 -34.31 -12.39
CA GLU A 47 -1.16 -34.29 -13.11
C GLU A 47 -0.75 -32.82 -13.33
N LEU A 48 0.40 -32.44 -12.77
CA LEU A 48 1.07 -31.17 -13.02
C LEU A 48 1.49 -31.12 -14.49
N ALA A 49 0.56 -30.72 -15.35
CA ALA A 49 0.86 -30.33 -16.72
C ALA A 49 1.68 -29.04 -16.67
N GLN A 50 2.88 -29.06 -17.26
CA GLN A 50 3.71 -27.88 -17.46
C GLN A 50 2.91 -26.81 -18.20
N ALA A 51 2.55 -25.74 -17.50
CA ALA A 51 1.73 -24.67 -18.05
C ALA A 51 2.57 -23.76 -18.94
N VAL A 52 2.20 -23.69 -20.21
CA VAL A 52 2.49 -22.54 -21.06
C VAL A 52 1.73 -21.36 -20.45
N THR A 53 2.43 -20.31 -20.02
CA THR A 53 1.82 -19.10 -19.45
C THR A 53 0.89 -18.45 -20.47
N THR A 54 -0.42 -18.57 -20.28
CA THR A 54 -1.41 -17.78 -21.01
C THR A 54 -1.47 -16.36 -20.41
N ARG A 55 -1.92 -15.37 -21.19
CA ARG A 55 -2.05 -13.96 -20.74
C ARG A 55 -2.83 -13.78 -19.43
N THR A 56 -3.63 -14.75 -19.04
CA THR A 56 -4.45 -14.78 -17.81
C THR A 56 -3.64 -14.97 -16.53
N ASP A 57 -2.45 -15.57 -16.62
CA ASP A 57 -1.63 -15.94 -15.45
C ASP A 57 -0.30 -15.18 -15.42
N GLU A 58 -0.17 -14.12 -16.21
CA GLU A 58 1.03 -13.30 -16.26
C GLU A 58 1.26 -12.54 -14.94
N PRO A 59 2.47 -12.60 -14.35
CA PRO A 59 2.83 -11.78 -13.20
C PRO A 59 2.78 -10.28 -13.51
N ILE A 60 2.42 -9.48 -12.50
CA ILE A 60 2.33 -8.02 -12.63
C ILE A 60 3.54 -7.39 -11.94
N ALA A 61 4.33 -6.62 -12.68
CA ALA A 61 5.43 -5.84 -12.12
C ALA A 61 4.90 -4.60 -11.39
N ILE A 62 5.45 -4.35 -10.21
CA ILE A 62 5.40 -3.05 -9.54
C ILE A 62 6.63 -2.29 -10.00
N VAL A 63 6.46 -1.23 -10.79
CA VAL A 63 7.57 -0.43 -11.34
C VAL A 63 7.88 0.81 -10.49
N ALA A 64 6.90 1.28 -9.72
CA ALA A 64 7.09 2.31 -8.72
C ALA A 64 6.01 2.25 -7.64
N VAL A 65 6.31 2.90 -6.51
CA VAL A 65 5.36 3.19 -5.44
C VAL A 65 5.47 4.67 -5.06
N SER A 66 4.39 5.26 -4.58
CA SER A 66 4.40 6.59 -3.95
C SER A 66 3.41 6.61 -2.80
N CYS A 67 3.68 7.40 -1.77
CA CYS A 67 2.80 7.50 -0.60
C CYS A 67 2.96 8.80 0.18
N ARG A 68 1.95 9.05 1.01
CA ARG A 68 1.90 10.00 2.11
C ARG A 68 1.31 9.26 3.31
N PHE A 69 2.09 9.05 4.37
CA PHE A 69 1.67 8.40 5.61
C PHE A 69 2.06 9.25 6.82
N PRO A 70 1.47 9.02 8.02
CA PRO A 70 1.87 9.73 9.22
C PRO A 70 3.38 9.66 9.45
N GLY A 71 4.02 10.83 9.63
CA GLY A 71 5.48 10.95 9.78
C GLY A 71 6.30 10.70 8.52
N ALA A 72 5.67 10.45 7.36
CA ALA A 72 6.36 10.05 6.14
C ALA A 72 5.73 10.69 4.89
N PRO A 73 6.34 11.75 4.33
CA PRO A 73 5.87 12.38 3.10
C PRO A 73 6.18 11.55 1.85
N ASP A 74 7.00 10.52 1.88
CA ASP A 74 7.34 9.73 0.69
C ASP A 74 7.81 8.31 1.06
N PRO A 75 8.01 7.38 0.09
CA PRO A 75 8.43 6.02 0.39
C PRO A 75 9.77 5.93 1.13
N GLU A 76 10.70 6.84 0.86
CA GLU A 76 12.01 6.90 1.51
C GLU A 76 11.86 7.27 3.00
N ALA A 77 11.15 8.34 3.32
CA ALA A 77 10.83 8.69 4.72
C ALA A 77 9.96 7.63 5.41
N PHE A 78 9.10 6.95 4.64
CA PHE A 78 8.31 5.84 5.19
C PHE A 78 9.20 4.66 5.58
N TRP A 79 10.24 4.38 4.79
CA TRP A 79 11.25 3.41 5.19
C TRP A 79 11.99 3.82 6.47
N ASP A 80 12.30 5.11 6.65
CA ASP A 80 12.94 5.61 7.87
C ASP A 80 12.02 5.42 9.11
N VAL A 81 10.72 5.69 8.97
CA VAL A 81 9.72 5.40 10.02
C VAL A 81 9.69 3.91 10.38
N LEU A 82 9.66 3.04 9.37
CA LEU A 82 9.57 1.60 9.56
C LEU A 82 10.85 1.01 10.16
N SER A 83 11.99 1.29 9.53
CA SER A 83 13.30 0.73 9.93
C SER A 83 13.81 1.32 11.24
N GLY A 84 13.39 2.55 11.59
CA GLY A 84 13.65 3.18 12.87
C GLY A 84 12.71 2.73 14.00
N GLY A 85 11.68 1.92 13.71
CA GLY A 85 10.70 1.48 14.70
C GLY A 85 9.87 2.62 15.29
N VAL A 86 9.52 3.61 14.47
CA VAL A 86 8.81 4.82 14.91
C VAL A 86 7.30 4.56 15.05
N ASP A 87 6.75 4.92 16.21
CA ASP A 87 5.30 5.08 16.46
C ASP A 87 4.90 6.49 16.02
N ALA A 88 4.17 6.58 14.90
CA ALA A 88 3.75 7.84 14.28
C ALA A 88 2.37 8.31 14.76
N ILE A 89 1.80 7.66 15.78
CA ILE A 89 0.53 8.08 16.37
C ILE A 89 0.73 9.32 17.24
N ARG A 90 -0.15 10.30 17.05
CA ARG A 90 -0.18 11.55 17.83
C ARG A 90 -1.60 11.90 18.27
N GLU A 91 -1.73 12.91 19.11
CA GLU A 91 -3.03 13.48 19.45
C GLU A 91 -3.68 14.14 18.22
N VAL A 92 -5.02 14.20 18.19
CA VAL A 92 -5.76 14.93 17.14
C VAL A 92 -5.22 16.35 16.99
N PRO A 93 -4.75 16.75 15.79
CA PRO A 93 -4.26 18.11 15.57
C PRO A 93 -5.35 19.17 15.74
N GLU A 94 -4.99 20.34 16.26
CA GLU A 94 -5.91 21.47 16.47
C GLU A 94 -6.55 21.98 15.16
N ASP A 95 -5.89 21.75 14.02
CA ASP A 95 -6.39 22.13 12.69
C ASP A 95 -7.46 21.17 12.12
N ARG A 96 -7.74 20.03 12.79
CA ARG A 96 -8.79 19.07 12.39
C ARG A 96 -10.12 19.42 13.05
N TYR A 97 -10.17 19.34 14.37
CA TYR A 97 -11.31 19.70 15.22
C TYR A 97 -10.86 19.75 16.68
N ASP A 98 -11.62 20.47 17.52
CA ASP A 98 -11.36 20.51 18.95
C ASP A 98 -11.69 19.16 19.62
N ILE A 99 -10.67 18.37 19.92
CA ILE A 99 -10.81 17.06 20.55
C ILE A 99 -11.40 17.15 21.97
N ASP A 100 -11.23 18.26 22.70
CA ASP A 100 -11.78 18.41 24.05
C ASP A 100 -13.31 18.48 24.05
N GLU A 101 -13.92 18.98 22.96
CA GLU A 101 -15.38 18.98 22.79
C GLU A 101 -15.96 17.57 22.65
N PHE A 102 -15.18 16.60 22.17
CA PHE A 102 -15.64 15.24 21.87
C PHE A 102 -15.04 14.17 22.78
N TYR A 103 -14.02 14.49 23.56
CA TYR A 103 -13.39 13.52 24.44
C TYR A 103 -14.18 13.29 25.74
N ASP A 104 -14.31 12.03 26.13
CA ASP A 104 -14.69 11.63 27.48
C ASP A 104 -14.07 10.25 27.77
N PRO A 105 -13.29 10.09 28.85
CA PRO A 105 -12.67 8.80 29.17
C PRO A 105 -13.69 7.70 29.49
N ASP A 106 -14.94 8.03 29.83
CA ASP A 106 -16.01 7.05 29.99
C ASP A 106 -16.43 6.51 28.60
N PRO A 107 -16.17 5.23 28.31
CA PRO A 107 -16.49 4.66 27.02
C PRO A 107 -18.02 4.66 26.74
N ASP A 108 -18.88 4.78 27.76
CA ASP A 108 -20.33 4.84 27.63
C ASP A 108 -20.89 6.28 27.48
N ALA A 109 -20.09 7.33 27.65
CA ALA A 109 -20.53 8.73 27.63
C ALA A 109 -21.10 9.17 26.26
N PRO A 110 -22.39 9.52 26.10
CA PRO A 110 -23.06 9.77 24.81
C PRO A 110 -22.38 10.82 23.92
N GLY A 111 -22.21 10.53 22.63
CA GLY A 111 -21.64 11.48 21.66
C GLY A 111 -20.14 11.75 21.82
N LYS A 112 -19.43 10.96 22.63
CA LYS A 112 -18.01 11.13 22.94
C LYS A 112 -17.12 10.03 22.36
N THR A 113 -15.83 10.32 22.23
CA THR A 113 -14.72 9.40 21.98
C THR A 113 -13.90 9.22 23.25
N TYR A 114 -13.47 8.00 23.54
CA TYR A 114 -12.59 7.71 24.70
C TYR A 114 -11.11 7.69 24.34
N THR A 115 -10.76 7.95 23.08
CA THR A 115 -9.37 8.12 22.63
C THR A 115 -9.19 9.48 21.98
N ARG A 116 -7.99 10.02 22.13
CA ARG A 116 -7.54 11.31 21.56
C ARG A 116 -6.50 11.11 20.46
N SER A 117 -6.15 9.87 20.17
CA SER A 117 -5.01 9.53 19.33
C SER A 117 -5.43 9.18 17.91
N GLY A 118 -4.55 9.46 16.94
CA GLY A 118 -4.70 9.09 15.54
C GLY A 118 -3.37 9.20 14.79
N GLY A 119 -3.31 8.56 13.62
CA GLY A 119 -2.25 8.82 12.65
C GLY A 119 -2.70 9.93 11.69
N PHE A 120 -1.96 11.03 11.61
CA PHE A 120 -2.36 12.18 10.80
C PHE A 120 -1.25 12.59 9.83
N LEU A 121 -1.64 12.96 8.62
CA LEU A 121 -0.79 13.64 7.65
C LEU A 121 -0.61 15.10 8.06
N ASP A 122 0.52 15.67 7.65
CA ASP A 122 0.76 17.09 7.76
C ASP A 122 0.22 17.83 6.52
N GLY A 123 -0.48 18.95 6.73
CA GLY A 123 -0.88 19.86 5.64
C GLY A 123 -1.89 19.29 4.61
N ILE A 124 -2.98 18.66 5.05
CA ILE A 124 -4.02 18.11 4.15
C ILE A 124 -4.84 19.18 3.40
N ASP A 125 -4.73 20.43 3.80
CA ASP A 125 -5.32 21.61 3.16
C ASP A 125 -4.47 22.16 2.02
N GLY A 126 -3.15 21.88 2.05
CA GLY A 126 -2.19 22.22 1.00
C GLY A 126 -2.46 21.49 -0.31
N PHE A 127 -2.38 22.21 -1.43
CA PHE A 127 -2.53 21.68 -2.78
C PHE A 127 -2.04 22.71 -3.80
N ASP A 128 -1.43 22.26 -4.91
CA ASP A 128 -1.10 23.12 -6.05
C ASP A 128 -2.18 23.01 -7.15
N PRO A 129 -3.27 23.79 -7.09
CA PRO A 129 -4.36 23.66 -8.05
C PRO A 129 -3.96 24.09 -9.46
N GLU A 130 -3.13 25.11 -9.60
CA GLU A 130 -2.71 25.63 -10.90
C GLU A 130 -1.85 24.61 -11.66
N PHE A 131 -1.06 23.82 -10.94
CA PHE A 131 -0.30 22.72 -11.54
C PHE A 131 -1.19 21.71 -12.28
N PHE A 132 -2.36 21.42 -11.72
CA PHE A 132 -3.35 20.51 -12.29
C PHE A 132 -4.41 21.20 -13.16
N GLY A 133 -4.25 22.51 -13.45
CA GLY A 133 -5.21 23.27 -14.25
C GLY A 133 -6.56 23.50 -13.55
N ILE A 134 -6.57 23.44 -12.22
CA ILE A 134 -7.74 23.65 -11.37
C ILE A 134 -7.74 25.11 -10.91
N SER A 135 -8.90 25.77 -10.98
CA SER A 135 -8.99 27.15 -10.50
C SER A 135 -9.00 27.20 -8.96
N PRO A 136 -8.46 28.26 -8.33
CA PRO A 136 -8.54 28.41 -6.86
C PRO A 136 -9.98 28.36 -6.33
N ARG A 137 -10.96 28.85 -7.12
CA ARG A 137 -12.38 28.78 -6.79
C ARG A 137 -12.91 27.35 -6.75
N GLU A 138 -12.42 26.47 -7.62
CA GLU A 138 -12.79 25.06 -7.59
C GLU A 138 -12.06 24.32 -6.46
N ALA A 139 -10.78 24.60 -6.27
CA ALA A 139 -9.90 23.89 -5.34
C ALA A 139 -10.47 23.80 -3.92
N VAL A 140 -11.07 24.88 -3.40
CA VAL A 140 -11.68 24.90 -2.06
C VAL A 140 -12.85 23.93 -1.88
N TRP A 141 -13.50 23.51 -2.98
CA TRP A 141 -14.59 22.52 -2.95
C TRP A 141 -14.10 21.09 -3.14
N ILE A 142 -12.85 20.90 -3.55
CA ILE A 142 -12.27 19.58 -3.80
C ILE A 142 -11.89 18.96 -2.45
N GLU A 143 -12.40 17.76 -2.19
CA GLU A 143 -12.05 16.94 -1.06
C GLU A 143 -10.53 16.67 -0.98
N PRO A 144 -9.89 16.76 0.22
CA PRO A 144 -8.46 16.48 0.39
C PRO A 144 -7.99 15.15 -0.20
N GLN A 145 -8.82 14.11 -0.15
CA GLN A 145 -8.52 12.79 -0.74
C GLN A 145 -8.29 12.86 -2.26
N GLN A 146 -9.04 13.70 -2.98
CA GLN A 146 -8.83 13.92 -4.42
C GLN A 146 -7.51 14.64 -4.69
N ARG A 147 -7.18 15.64 -3.86
CA ARG A 147 -5.95 16.43 -3.96
C ARG A 147 -4.71 15.56 -3.74
N LEU A 148 -4.70 14.80 -2.64
CA LEU A 148 -3.65 13.86 -2.30
C LEU A 148 -3.46 12.79 -3.39
N MET A 149 -4.55 12.24 -3.92
CA MET A 149 -4.47 11.22 -4.96
C MET A 149 -3.86 11.78 -6.27
N LEU A 150 -4.21 13.01 -6.66
CA LEU A 150 -3.61 13.67 -7.84
C LEU A 150 -2.10 13.82 -7.70
N GLU A 151 -1.64 14.35 -6.56
CA GLU A 151 -0.21 14.53 -6.30
C GLU A 151 0.52 13.20 -6.19
N THR A 152 -0.02 12.25 -5.44
CA THR A 152 0.63 10.95 -5.19
C THR A 152 0.74 10.13 -6.48
N VAL A 153 -0.25 10.18 -7.36
CA VAL A 153 -0.18 9.54 -8.69
C VAL A 153 0.86 10.23 -9.59
N TRP A 154 0.89 11.57 -9.61
CA TRP A 154 1.92 12.30 -10.36
C TRP A 154 3.32 11.87 -9.95
N GLU A 155 3.59 11.86 -8.65
CA GLU A 155 4.87 11.44 -8.09
C GLU A 155 5.20 9.97 -8.36
N GLY A 156 4.19 9.09 -8.31
CA GLY A 156 4.35 7.68 -8.66
C GLY A 156 4.85 7.47 -10.08
N LEU A 157 4.27 8.21 -11.04
CA LEU A 157 4.68 8.15 -12.44
C LEU A 157 6.10 8.71 -12.64
N GLU A 158 6.44 9.83 -11.99
CA GLU A 158 7.81 10.35 -12.02
C GLU A 158 8.82 9.37 -11.39
N ARG A 159 8.45 8.69 -10.30
CA ARG A 159 9.27 7.63 -9.69
C ARG A 159 9.42 6.40 -10.58
N ALA A 160 8.46 6.14 -11.46
CA ALA A 160 8.56 5.10 -12.50
C ALA A 160 9.44 5.53 -13.69
N GLY A 161 9.99 6.75 -13.68
CA GLY A 161 10.73 7.29 -14.83
C GLY A 161 9.82 7.63 -16.02
N MET A 162 8.51 7.81 -15.79
CA MET A 162 7.53 8.06 -16.82
C MET A 162 7.07 9.51 -16.79
N SER A 163 7.10 10.18 -17.93
CA SER A 163 6.54 11.51 -18.10
C SER A 163 5.00 11.43 -18.13
N PRO A 164 4.25 12.05 -17.19
CA PRO A 164 2.79 12.02 -17.25
C PRO A 164 2.22 12.62 -18.54
N ALA A 165 2.91 13.61 -19.14
CA ALA A 165 2.53 14.18 -20.42
C ALA A 165 2.59 13.16 -21.57
N ALA A 166 3.51 12.20 -21.53
CA ALA A 166 3.65 11.15 -22.54
C ALA A 166 2.55 10.07 -22.43
N LEU A 167 1.85 10.00 -21.30
CA LEU A 167 0.77 9.04 -21.05
C LEU A 167 -0.61 9.55 -21.49
N ARG A 168 -0.72 10.80 -21.97
CA ARG A 168 -1.99 11.34 -22.48
C ARG A 168 -2.48 10.52 -23.67
N GLY A 169 -3.75 10.10 -23.65
CA GLY A 169 -4.38 9.22 -24.64
C GLY A 169 -4.01 7.74 -24.48
N SER A 170 -3.22 7.38 -23.46
CA SER A 170 -2.87 5.98 -23.21
C SER A 170 -3.99 5.23 -22.50
N ARG A 171 -4.00 3.91 -22.65
CA ARG A 171 -4.89 2.98 -21.91
C ARG A 171 -4.36 2.74 -20.50
N THR A 172 -4.10 3.80 -19.76
CA THR A 172 -3.69 3.73 -18.36
C THR A 172 -4.92 3.70 -17.47
N GLY A 173 -5.06 2.67 -16.63
CA GLY A 173 -6.16 2.54 -15.67
C GLY A 173 -5.85 3.18 -14.32
N VAL A 174 -6.89 3.62 -13.61
CA VAL A 174 -6.85 4.27 -12.29
C VAL A 174 -7.81 3.56 -11.35
N PHE A 175 -7.29 2.83 -10.35
CA PHE A 175 -8.08 2.03 -9.42
C PHE A 175 -7.81 2.50 -7.99
N VAL A 176 -8.81 3.11 -7.35
CA VAL A 176 -8.63 3.77 -6.05
C VAL A 176 -9.57 3.19 -5.01
N GLY A 177 -9.00 2.66 -3.93
CA GLY A 177 -9.73 2.32 -2.72
C GLY A 177 -10.06 3.56 -1.90
N VAL A 178 -11.34 3.79 -1.62
CA VAL A 178 -11.83 4.91 -0.81
C VAL A 178 -13.18 4.54 -0.19
N ALA A 179 -13.44 4.98 1.04
CA ALA A 179 -14.70 4.73 1.74
C ALA A 179 -15.31 5.99 2.39
N ALA A 180 -14.47 6.79 3.06
CA ALA A 180 -14.93 7.99 3.76
C ALA A 180 -15.24 9.14 2.79
N ASN A 181 -16.29 9.93 3.08
CA ASN A 181 -16.63 11.18 2.38
C ASN A 181 -16.95 12.29 3.39
N GLU A 182 -16.03 12.53 4.32
CA GLU A 182 -16.25 13.41 5.47
C GLU A 182 -16.30 14.90 5.07
N TYR A 183 -15.63 15.28 3.97
CA TYR A 183 -15.60 16.67 3.51
C TYR A 183 -16.98 17.14 2.99
N ALA A 184 -17.70 16.26 2.28
CA ALA A 184 -19.08 16.55 1.85
C ALA A 184 -19.99 16.85 3.05
N HIS A 185 -19.83 16.11 4.15
CA HIS A 185 -20.60 16.29 5.36
C HIS A 185 -20.28 17.61 6.06
N LEU A 186 -19.00 17.99 6.14
CA LEU A 186 -18.58 19.30 6.66
C LEU A 186 -19.17 20.45 5.84
N LEU A 187 -19.07 20.37 4.52
CA LEU A 187 -19.64 21.39 3.62
C LEU A 187 -21.17 21.43 3.68
N SER A 188 -21.84 20.31 3.98
CA SER A 188 -23.30 20.26 4.12
C SER A 188 -23.83 20.89 5.41
N ALA A 189 -22.95 21.25 6.36
CA ALA A 189 -23.32 22.05 7.52
C ALA A 189 -23.58 23.52 7.15
N GLU A 190 -23.11 23.98 5.99
CA GLU A 190 -23.38 25.31 5.47
C GLU A 190 -24.80 25.43 4.88
N PRO A 191 -25.40 26.65 4.88
CA PRO A 191 -26.67 26.89 4.21
C PRO A 191 -26.68 26.47 2.73
N ILE A 192 -27.78 25.84 2.29
CA ILE A 192 -27.93 25.29 0.92
C ILE A 192 -27.70 26.35 -0.16
N ASP A 193 -28.04 27.61 0.09
CA ASP A 193 -27.85 28.73 -0.84
C ASP A 193 -26.37 29.10 -1.07
N LYS A 194 -25.43 28.58 -0.25
CA LYS A 194 -23.98 28.73 -0.45
C LYS A 194 -23.36 27.64 -1.33
N ILE A 195 -24.05 26.53 -1.59
CA ILE A 195 -23.53 25.41 -2.38
C ILE A 195 -23.20 25.88 -3.81
N GLN A 196 -21.97 25.60 -4.25
CA GLN A 196 -21.48 25.96 -5.58
C GLN A 196 -21.50 24.75 -6.54
N PRO A 197 -21.48 24.96 -7.87
CA PRO A 197 -21.46 23.87 -8.84
C PRO A 197 -20.31 22.85 -8.62
N HIS A 198 -19.18 23.29 -8.09
CA HIS A 198 -18.02 22.44 -7.80
C HIS A 198 -18.23 21.48 -6.63
N PHE A 199 -19.29 21.62 -5.83
CA PHE A 199 -19.59 20.71 -4.72
C PHE A 199 -19.68 19.26 -5.19
N ILE A 200 -20.42 19.00 -6.28
CA ILE A 200 -20.66 17.64 -6.77
C ILE A 200 -19.35 17.00 -7.25
N THR A 201 -18.59 17.68 -8.11
CA THR A 201 -17.34 17.14 -8.65
C THR A 201 -16.22 17.12 -7.61
N GLY A 202 -16.26 18.00 -6.62
CA GLY A 202 -15.29 18.07 -5.55
C GLY A 202 -15.48 17.02 -4.45
N ASN A 203 -16.65 16.37 -4.35
CA ASN A 203 -16.99 15.50 -3.21
C ASN A 203 -17.60 14.14 -3.61
N ALA A 204 -17.79 13.86 -4.91
CA ALA A 204 -18.17 12.52 -5.33
C ALA A 204 -16.97 11.57 -5.23
N LEU A 205 -17.12 10.42 -4.55
CA LEU A 205 -16.02 9.45 -4.41
C LEU A 205 -15.46 8.96 -5.76
N ASN A 206 -16.33 8.81 -6.77
CA ASN A 206 -15.91 8.45 -8.13
C ASN A 206 -15.02 9.51 -8.80
N ALA A 207 -15.07 10.77 -8.35
CA ALA A 207 -14.24 11.83 -8.88
C ALA A 207 -12.78 11.69 -8.42
N ILE A 208 -12.47 10.91 -7.38
CA ILE A 208 -11.08 10.65 -6.97
C ILE A 208 -10.29 9.97 -8.11
N SER A 209 -10.80 8.86 -8.65
CA SER A 209 -10.16 8.20 -9.79
C SER A 209 -10.40 8.96 -11.11
N GLY A 210 -11.63 9.46 -11.31
CA GLY A 210 -12.01 10.17 -12.53
C GLY A 210 -11.22 11.47 -12.76
N ARG A 211 -10.91 12.23 -11.70
CA ARG A 211 -10.15 13.48 -11.79
C ARG A 211 -8.68 13.22 -12.12
N VAL A 212 -8.09 12.14 -11.58
CA VAL A 212 -6.74 11.70 -11.98
C VAL A 212 -6.70 11.38 -13.47
N ALA A 213 -7.63 10.54 -13.93
CA ALA A 213 -7.72 10.18 -15.35
C ALA A 213 -7.92 11.42 -16.23
N PHE A 214 -8.81 12.34 -15.83
CA PHE A 214 -9.06 13.59 -16.56
C PHE A 214 -7.83 14.51 -16.61
N ALA A 215 -7.19 14.79 -15.47
CA ALA A 215 -6.06 15.69 -15.39
C ALA A 215 -4.86 15.19 -16.21
N LEU A 216 -4.59 13.89 -16.12
CA LEU A 216 -3.46 13.24 -16.80
C LEU A 216 -3.82 12.76 -18.22
N GLY A 217 -5.08 12.87 -18.65
CA GLY A 217 -5.56 12.46 -19.96
C GLY A 217 -5.49 10.95 -20.19
N LEU A 218 -5.77 10.14 -19.17
CA LEU A 218 -5.71 8.67 -19.23
C LEU A 218 -7.06 8.11 -19.70
N GLU A 219 -7.03 7.13 -20.60
CA GLU A 219 -8.22 6.58 -21.27
C GLU A 219 -8.52 5.11 -20.88
N GLY A 220 -7.80 4.56 -19.89
CA GLY A 220 -8.14 3.26 -19.30
C GLY A 220 -9.27 3.34 -18.27
N PRO A 221 -9.66 2.22 -17.63
CA PRO A 221 -10.70 2.21 -16.60
C PRO A 221 -10.34 3.13 -15.42
N ALA A 222 -11.29 3.95 -14.97
CA ALA A 222 -11.12 4.80 -13.79
C ALA A 222 -12.22 4.48 -12.76
N VAL A 223 -11.85 3.85 -11.64
CA VAL A 223 -12.81 3.24 -10.70
C VAL A 223 -12.45 3.58 -9.26
N ALA A 224 -13.46 4.03 -8.50
CA ALA A 224 -13.41 4.16 -7.05
C ALA A 224 -14.09 2.94 -6.41
N ILE A 225 -13.43 2.33 -5.42
CA ILE A 225 -13.82 1.04 -4.85
C ILE A 225 -13.96 1.19 -3.34
N ASP A 226 -15.13 0.84 -2.82
CA ASP A 226 -15.40 0.75 -1.39
C ASP A 226 -15.71 -0.70 -0.99
N THR A 227 -14.77 -1.28 -0.27
CA THR A 227 -14.91 -2.54 0.47
C THR A 227 -14.36 -2.35 1.90
N ALA A 228 -14.51 -1.14 2.45
CA ALA A 228 -13.92 -0.72 3.71
C ALA A 228 -12.39 -0.92 3.77
N CYS A 229 -11.88 -1.64 4.77
CA CYS A 229 -10.45 -1.81 5.02
C CYS A 229 -9.71 -2.55 3.89
N SER A 230 -10.41 -3.36 3.09
CA SER A 230 -9.82 -4.08 1.95
C SER A 230 -9.72 -3.26 0.66
N SER A 231 -10.27 -2.05 0.62
CA SER A 231 -10.45 -1.25 -0.61
C SER A 231 -9.20 -1.13 -1.47
N ALA A 232 -8.04 -0.76 -0.89
CA ALA A 232 -6.80 -0.67 -1.66
C ALA A 232 -6.34 -2.00 -2.26
N LEU A 233 -6.48 -3.13 -1.55
CA LEU A 233 -6.09 -4.44 -2.11
C LEU A 233 -7.08 -4.92 -3.18
N VAL A 234 -8.38 -4.62 -3.03
CA VAL A 234 -9.37 -4.89 -4.08
C VAL A 234 -9.07 -4.05 -5.32
N ALA A 235 -8.66 -2.78 -5.15
CA ALA A 235 -8.22 -1.92 -6.24
C ALA A 235 -7.00 -2.49 -6.97
N VAL A 236 -5.98 -2.94 -6.25
CA VAL A 236 -4.80 -3.62 -6.82
C VAL A 236 -5.20 -4.91 -7.54
N HIS A 237 -6.11 -5.71 -6.96
CA HIS A 237 -6.61 -6.91 -7.61
C HIS A 237 -7.30 -6.59 -8.95
N GLN A 238 -8.19 -5.59 -8.99
CA GLN A 238 -8.87 -5.17 -10.22
C GLN A 238 -7.90 -4.60 -11.25
N ALA A 239 -6.89 -3.84 -10.84
CA ALA A 239 -5.83 -3.36 -11.72
C ALA A 239 -5.05 -4.51 -12.35
N CYS A 240 -4.69 -5.55 -11.56
CA CYS A 240 -4.06 -6.75 -12.09
C CYS A 240 -4.94 -7.46 -13.12
N GLN A 241 -6.26 -7.53 -12.88
CA GLN A 241 -7.19 -8.12 -13.85
C GLN A 241 -7.26 -7.29 -15.15
N ALA A 242 -7.36 -5.95 -15.06
CA ALA A 242 -7.41 -5.07 -16.21
C ALA A 242 -6.12 -5.13 -17.08
N LEU A 243 -4.96 -5.28 -16.42
CA LEU A 243 -3.70 -5.52 -17.11
C LEU A 243 -3.70 -6.89 -17.82
N ARG A 244 -4.18 -7.96 -17.17
CA ARG A 244 -4.23 -9.30 -17.79
C ARG A 244 -5.22 -9.40 -18.94
N SER A 245 -6.40 -8.78 -18.81
CA SER A 245 -7.42 -8.72 -19.86
C SER A 245 -7.00 -7.83 -21.04
N GLY A 246 -6.12 -6.87 -20.81
CA GLY A 246 -5.70 -5.87 -21.81
C GLY A 246 -6.63 -4.66 -21.89
N ASP A 247 -7.50 -4.46 -20.89
CA ASP A 247 -8.27 -3.22 -20.71
C ASP A 247 -7.37 -2.05 -20.32
N ALA A 248 -6.19 -2.35 -19.76
CA ALA A 248 -5.13 -1.39 -19.51
C ALA A 248 -3.74 -1.94 -19.91
N ASP A 249 -2.80 -1.06 -20.26
CA ASP A 249 -1.38 -1.39 -20.50
C ASP A 249 -0.47 -0.96 -19.34
N LEU A 250 -0.93 0.03 -18.58
CA LEU A 250 -0.35 0.57 -17.36
C LEU A 250 -1.51 0.78 -16.38
N ALA A 251 -1.30 0.57 -15.09
CA ALA A 251 -2.32 0.89 -14.10
C ALA A 251 -1.70 1.57 -12.88
N VAL A 252 -2.40 2.57 -12.35
CA VAL A 252 -2.14 3.09 -11.01
C VAL A 252 -3.20 2.54 -10.07
N ALA A 253 -2.77 1.93 -8.97
CA ALA A 253 -3.68 1.26 -8.05
C ALA A 253 -3.28 1.49 -6.59
N GLY A 254 -4.24 1.74 -5.72
CA GLY A 254 -3.93 2.08 -4.33
C GLY A 254 -5.16 2.49 -3.53
N GLY A 255 -4.97 3.35 -2.53
CA GLY A 255 -6.07 3.89 -1.74
C GLY A 255 -5.71 5.16 -0.99
N VAL A 256 -6.74 5.85 -0.51
CA VAL A 256 -6.63 7.09 0.25
C VAL A 256 -7.63 7.10 1.40
N ASN A 257 -7.25 7.73 2.51
CA ASN A 257 -8.10 7.99 3.66
C ASN A 257 -7.65 9.28 4.38
N VAL A 258 -8.59 10.14 4.77
CA VAL A 258 -8.31 11.37 5.54
C VAL A 258 -9.37 11.53 6.63
N LEU A 259 -8.97 12.01 7.82
CA LEU A 259 -9.79 12.11 9.01
C LEU A 259 -10.18 13.59 9.23
N LEU A 260 -11.40 13.96 8.86
CA LEU A 260 -11.87 15.35 8.86
C LEU A 260 -12.94 15.62 9.92
N SER A 261 -13.69 14.60 10.34
CA SER A 261 -14.86 14.76 11.20
C SER A 261 -14.77 13.93 12.49
N PRO A 262 -15.21 14.48 13.64
CA PRO A 262 -15.31 13.72 14.88
C PRO A 262 -16.40 12.63 14.83
N VAL A 263 -17.35 12.71 13.88
CA VAL A 263 -18.50 11.80 13.80
C VAL A 263 -18.06 10.34 13.70
N THR A 264 -17.10 10.04 12.82
CA THR A 264 -16.68 8.66 12.57
C THR A 264 -15.87 8.09 13.74
N VAL A 265 -15.03 8.90 14.40
CA VAL A 265 -14.29 8.44 15.61
C VAL A 265 -15.21 8.22 16.81
N VAL A 266 -16.25 9.05 16.98
CA VAL A 266 -17.30 8.84 17.98
C VAL A 266 -18.10 7.57 17.68
N ALA A 267 -18.44 7.32 16.41
CA ALA A 267 -19.13 6.09 16.01
C ALA A 267 -18.28 4.84 16.25
N ALA A 268 -16.99 4.87 15.91
CA ALA A 268 -16.06 3.77 16.18
C ALA A 268 -15.86 3.54 17.68
N SER A 269 -15.80 4.61 18.49
CA SER A 269 -15.79 4.52 19.96
C SER A 269 -17.04 3.83 20.48
N ARG A 270 -18.22 4.23 20.01
CA ARG A 270 -19.51 3.58 20.34
C ARG A 270 -19.53 2.11 20.00
N ALA A 271 -18.93 1.73 18.87
CA ALA A 271 -18.82 0.37 18.42
C ALA A 271 -17.72 -0.44 19.14
N ARG A 272 -17.00 0.15 20.12
CA ARG A 272 -15.90 -0.49 20.86
C ARG A 272 -14.79 -1.00 19.95
N MET A 273 -14.54 -0.27 18.85
CA MET A 273 -13.55 -0.65 17.85
C MET A 273 -12.16 -0.05 18.14
N LEU A 274 -12.09 1.01 18.93
CA LEU A 274 -10.86 1.77 19.14
C LEU A 274 -10.08 1.30 20.36
N SER A 275 -8.76 1.40 20.26
CA SER A 275 -7.88 1.24 21.40
C SER A 275 -7.93 2.47 22.31
N ALA A 276 -8.00 2.27 23.63
CA ALA A 276 -8.08 3.37 24.59
C ALA A 276 -6.78 4.18 24.67
N ASP A 277 -5.62 3.52 24.55
CA ASP A 277 -4.30 4.16 24.49
C ASP A 277 -3.91 4.60 23.07
N GLY A 278 -4.76 4.29 22.08
CA GLY A 278 -4.60 4.71 20.71
C GLY A 278 -3.52 3.97 19.95
N ARG A 279 -3.26 2.69 20.25
CA ARG A 279 -2.27 1.88 19.53
C ARG A 279 -2.87 0.61 18.96
N CYS A 280 -2.43 0.22 17.75
CA CYS A 280 -2.70 -1.12 17.23
C CYS A 280 -1.68 -2.08 17.86
N LYS A 281 -2.05 -2.75 18.95
CA LYS A 281 -1.19 -3.70 19.69
C LYS A 281 -1.28 -5.11 19.09
N THR A 282 -0.97 -5.20 17.81
CA THR A 282 -1.24 -6.38 16.98
C THR A 282 -0.55 -7.63 17.54
N PHE A 283 -1.35 -8.68 17.78
CA PHE A 283 -0.98 -9.99 18.33
C PHE A 283 -0.57 -10.02 19.81
N ASP A 284 -0.56 -8.86 20.48
CA ASP A 284 -0.22 -8.75 21.90
C ASP A 284 -1.42 -9.13 22.80
N ALA A 285 -1.13 -9.55 24.04
CA ALA A 285 -2.14 -9.85 25.04
C ALA A 285 -2.98 -8.63 25.45
N SER A 286 -2.45 -7.42 25.25
CA SER A 286 -3.11 -6.15 25.54
C SER A 286 -3.87 -5.54 24.34
N ALA A 287 -3.99 -6.28 23.24
CA ALA A 287 -4.82 -5.93 22.09
C ALA A 287 -6.28 -5.63 22.49
N ASP A 288 -6.73 -4.39 22.28
CA ASP A 288 -8.03 -3.88 22.73
C ASP A 288 -8.78 -3.07 21.65
N GLY A 289 -8.26 -3.01 20.43
CA GLY A 289 -8.82 -2.21 19.34
C GLY A 289 -7.73 -1.62 18.44
N TYR A 290 -8.15 -0.86 17.44
CA TYR A 290 -7.23 -0.14 16.55
C TYR A 290 -7.23 1.37 16.83
N VAL A 291 -6.27 2.08 16.24
CA VAL A 291 -6.29 3.55 16.14
C VAL A 291 -6.51 3.97 14.70
N ARG A 292 -7.37 4.97 14.46
CA ARG A 292 -7.66 5.46 13.10
C ARG A 292 -6.45 6.23 12.56
N SER A 293 -6.24 6.16 11.24
CA SER A 293 -5.19 6.94 10.58
C SER A 293 -5.58 7.44 9.20
N GLU A 294 -4.94 8.54 8.81
CA GLU A 294 -4.88 9.08 7.47
C GLU A 294 -3.80 8.36 6.64
N GLY A 295 -3.90 8.42 5.32
CA GLY A 295 -2.84 7.93 4.42
C GLY A 295 -3.26 7.91 2.96
N CYS A 296 -2.29 8.04 2.06
CA CYS A 296 -2.44 7.83 0.62
C CYS A 296 -1.29 6.98 0.13
N GLY A 297 -1.57 5.93 -0.64
CA GLY A 297 -0.53 5.09 -1.23
C GLY A 297 -0.97 4.54 -2.57
N ILE A 298 -0.05 4.54 -3.53
CA ILE A 298 -0.27 4.03 -4.88
C ILE A 298 0.89 3.14 -5.34
N LEU A 299 0.57 2.19 -6.20
CA LEU A 299 1.51 1.39 -6.97
C LEU A 299 1.32 1.69 -8.45
N VAL A 300 2.42 1.77 -9.20
CA VAL A 300 2.42 1.82 -10.66
C VAL A 300 2.71 0.40 -11.17
N LEU A 301 1.78 -0.13 -11.95
CA LEU A 301 1.69 -1.55 -12.30
C LEU A 301 1.72 -1.76 -13.80
N LYS A 302 2.49 -2.77 -14.24
CA LYS A 302 2.52 -3.25 -15.62
C LYS A 302 2.51 -4.77 -15.65
N ARG A 303 2.11 -5.35 -16.78
CA ARG A 303 2.47 -6.75 -17.07
C ARG A 303 4.00 -6.88 -17.00
N LEU A 304 4.50 -7.95 -16.38
CA LEU A 304 5.95 -8.11 -16.20
C LEU A 304 6.69 -8.13 -17.54
N SER A 305 6.10 -8.74 -18.58
CA SER A 305 6.71 -8.74 -19.93
C SER A 305 6.79 -7.33 -20.53
N ASP A 306 5.80 -6.48 -20.30
CA ASP A 306 5.81 -5.08 -20.76
C ASP A 306 6.79 -4.23 -19.97
N ALA A 307 6.95 -4.48 -18.67
CA ALA A 307 7.96 -3.81 -17.86
C ALA A 307 9.37 -4.12 -18.37
N VAL A 308 9.65 -5.40 -18.64
CA VAL A 308 10.94 -5.83 -19.21
C VAL A 308 11.14 -5.29 -20.63
N ARG A 309 10.11 -5.34 -21.48
CA ARG A 309 10.16 -4.81 -22.85
C ARG A 309 10.52 -3.33 -22.88
N ASP A 310 9.91 -2.56 -21.98
CA ASP A 310 10.06 -1.10 -21.96
C ASP A 310 11.27 -0.64 -21.13
N GLY A 311 12.03 -1.58 -20.55
CA GLY A 311 13.23 -1.29 -19.77
C GLY A 311 12.94 -0.71 -18.37
N ASP A 312 11.75 -0.95 -17.83
CA ASP A 312 11.38 -0.44 -16.51
C ASP A 312 12.16 -1.13 -15.40
N GLN A 313 12.51 -0.36 -14.36
CA GLN A 313 13.02 -0.93 -13.13
C GLN A 313 11.89 -1.61 -12.34
N VAL A 314 11.89 -2.94 -12.35
CA VAL A 314 10.94 -3.73 -11.55
C VAL A 314 11.35 -3.65 -10.07
N ARG A 315 10.46 -3.14 -9.22
CA ARG A 315 10.68 -3.01 -7.78
C ARG A 315 10.28 -4.27 -7.02
N ALA A 316 9.21 -4.91 -7.46
CA ALA A 316 8.70 -6.19 -6.98
C ALA A 316 7.71 -6.76 -8.00
N VAL A 317 7.27 -7.99 -7.80
CA VAL A 317 6.30 -8.67 -8.66
C VAL A 317 5.09 -9.12 -7.82
N ILE A 318 3.89 -9.04 -8.40
CA ILE A 318 2.66 -9.63 -7.89
C ILE A 318 2.40 -10.91 -8.70
N PRO A 319 2.70 -12.11 -8.17
CA PRO A 319 2.39 -13.36 -8.87
C PRO A 319 0.88 -13.60 -8.93
N ALA A 320 0.19 -13.38 -7.81
CA ALA A 320 -1.25 -13.59 -7.72
C ALA A 320 -1.91 -12.71 -6.65
N SER A 321 -3.20 -12.48 -6.85
CA SER A 321 -4.10 -11.86 -5.89
C SER A 321 -5.50 -12.46 -5.98
N ALA A 322 -6.29 -12.34 -4.92
CA ALA A 322 -7.70 -12.70 -4.92
C ALA A 322 -8.49 -11.86 -3.92
N VAL A 323 -9.82 -11.89 -4.11
CA VAL A 323 -10.82 -11.30 -3.24
C VAL A 323 -11.90 -12.34 -2.98
N ASN A 324 -12.37 -12.46 -1.75
CA ASN A 324 -13.55 -13.27 -1.41
C ASN A 324 -14.44 -12.56 -0.38
N GLN A 325 -15.44 -13.28 0.13
CA GLN A 325 -16.38 -12.77 1.12
C GLN A 325 -16.54 -13.79 2.26
N ASP A 326 -16.67 -13.29 3.49
CA ASP A 326 -16.96 -14.08 4.68
C ASP A 326 -18.30 -14.82 4.55
N GLY A 327 -19.26 -14.24 3.83
CA GLY A 327 -20.59 -14.81 3.64
C GLY A 327 -21.41 -14.74 4.93
N ALA A 328 -22.13 -15.82 5.25
CA ALA A 328 -22.91 -15.89 6.48
C ALA A 328 -22.00 -16.23 7.67
N SER A 329 -21.39 -15.21 8.28
CA SER A 329 -20.61 -15.31 9.52
C SER A 329 -21.49 -15.10 10.77
N SER A 330 -20.89 -15.18 11.97
CA SER A 330 -21.59 -14.98 13.26
C SER A 330 -22.10 -13.55 13.50
N GLY A 331 -21.78 -12.60 12.61
CA GLY A 331 -22.28 -11.23 12.63
C GLY A 331 -21.66 -10.44 11.48
N LEU A 332 -22.33 -9.41 10.97
CA LEU A 332 -21.88 -8.65 9.80
C LEU A 332 -20.43 -8.15 9.92
N THR A 333 -20.02 -7.79 11.13
CA THR A 333 -18.69 -7.23 11.43
C THR A 333 -17.75 -8.22 12.10
N VAL A 334 -18.12 -9.50 12.13
CA VAL A 334 -17.33 -10.56 12.76
C VAL A 334 -16.55 -11.30 11.67
N PRO A 335 -15.21 -11.35 11.75
CA PRO A 335 -14.39 -12.00 10.72
C PRO A 335 -14.60 -13.52 10.70
N ASN A 336 -14.35 -14.15 9.54
CA ASN A 336 -14.44 -15.60 9.36
C ASN A 336 -13.07 -16.23 9.01
N GLY A 337 -12.49 -17.02 9.93
CA GLY A 337 -11.16 -17.62 9.74
C GLY A 337 -11.11 -18.59 8.56
N GLY A 338 -12.16 -19.38 8.35
CA GLY A 338 -12.26 -20.29 7.20
C GLY A 338 -12.26 -19.55 5.86
N ALA A 339 -12.90 -18.38 5.76
CA ALA A 339 -12.89 -17.56 4.56
C ALA A 339 -11.50 -16.97 4.28
N GLN A 340 -10.80 -16.52 5.32
CA GLN A 340 -9.43 -16.03 5.21
C GLN A 340 -8.47 -17.15 4.78
N GLN A 341 -8.57 -18.34 5.36
CA GLN A 341 -7.77 -19.51 4.96
C GLN A 341 -8.01 -19.89 3.50
N ARG A 342 -9.28 -20.00 3.08
CA ARG A 342 -9.64 -20.29 1.68
C ARG A 342 -9.12 -19.23 0.72
N LEU A 343 -9.15 -17.96 1.13
CA LEU A 343 -8.61 -16.87 0.33
C LEU A 343 -7.11 -17.06 0.09
N ILE A 344 -6.32 -17.20 1.17
CA ILE A 344 -4.87 -17.35 1.10
C ILE A 344 -4.49 -18.59 0.28
N ALA A 345 -5.13 -19.73 0.55
CA ALA A 345 -4.91 -20.96 -0.20
C ALA A 345 -5.22 -20.80 -1.70
N SER A 346 -6.27 -20.05 -2.06
CA SER A 346 -6.60 -19.78 -3.46
C SER A 346 -5.54 -18.91 -4.17
N VAL A 347 -4.92 -17.96 -3.46
CA VAL A 347 -3.86 -17.10 -4.03
C VAL A 347 -2.57 -17.89 -4.20
N LEU A 348 -2.19 -18.72 -3.21
CA LEU A 348 -1.07 -19.66 -3.32
C LEU A 348 -1.24 -20.59 -4.52
N ALA A 349 -2.41 -21.20 -4.68
CA ALA A 349 -2.72 -22.07 -5.81
C ALA A 349 -2.64 -21.34 -7.16
N ARG A 350 -3.16 -20.10 -7.25
CA ARG A 350 -3.06 -19.26 -8.46
C ARG A 350 -1.62 -18.91 -8.82
N ALA A 351 -0.75 -18.76 -7.83
CA ALA A 351 0.68 -18.50 -8.04
C ALA A 351 1.49 -19.78 -8.29
N GLY A 352 0.89 -20.98 -8.14
CA GLY A 352 1.63 -22.24 -8.17
C GLY A 352 2.62 -22.39 -7.02
N LEU A 353 2.36 -21.74 -5.88
CA LEU A 353 3.21 -21.73 -4.69
C LEU A 353 2.59 -22.57 -3.56
N ALA A 354 3.46 -23.18 -2.76
CA ALA A 354 3.09 -23.81 -1.49
C ALA A 354 3.20 -22.82 -0.33
N GLY A 355 2.53 -23.13 0.79
CA GLY A 355 2.58 -22.31 1.99
C GLY A 355 4.01 -22.03 2.48
N GLY A 356 4.89 -23.03 2.44
CA GLY A 356 6.30 -22.93 2.84
C GLY A 356 7.21 -22.12 1.91
N ASP A 357 6.71 -21.66 0.75
CA ASP A 357 7.43 -20.78 -0.18
C ASP A 357 7.37 -19.30 0.22
N VAL A 358 6.47 -18.93 1.13
CA VAL A 358 6.26 -17.53 1.57
C VAL A 358 6.95 -17.29 2.90
N ASP A 359 7.73 -16.22 3.00
CA ASP A 359 8.57 -15.95 4.17
C ASP A 359 7.85 -15.12 5.22
N TYR A 360 7.09 -14.13 4.76
CA TYR A 360 6.51 -13.09 5.59
C TYR A 360 5.04 -12.86 5.26
N LEU A 361 4.24 -12.56 6.28
CA LEU A 361 2.88 -12.09 6.12
C LEU A 361 2.76 -10.70 6.75
N GLU A 362 2.51 -9.71 5.90
CA GLU A 362 2.00 -8.41 6.30
C GLU A 362 0.50 -8.56 6.56
N ALA A 363 0.16 -8.71 7.83
CA ALA A 363 -1.18 -9.03 8.27
C ALA A 363 -2.13 -7.84 8.21
N HIS A 364 -3.43 -8.13 8.15
CA HIS A 364 -4.47 -7.15 8.43
C HIS A 364 -4.31 -6.60 9.85
N GLY A 365 -4.09 -7.45 10.86
CA GLY A 365 -3.44 -7.13 12.12
C GLY A 365 -3.92 -5.85 12.81
N THR A 366 -5.22 -5.78 13.14
CA THR A 366 -5.82 -4.57 13.71
C THR A 366 -5.62 -4.41 15.22
N GLY A 367 -5.02 -5.38 15.91
CA GLY A 367 -4.88 -5.28 17.37
C GLY A 367 -6.20 -5.53 18.08
N THR A 368 -7.08 -6.35 17.50
CA THR A 368 -8.39 -6.65 18.11
C THR A 368 -8.34 -8.02 18.80
N PRO A 369 -8.92 -8.15 20.01
CA PRO A 369 -8.82 -9.39 20.79
C PRO A 369 -9.51 -10.58 20.12
N LEU A 370 -10.46 -10.32 19.20
CA LEU A 370 -11.13 -11.36 18.42
C LEU A 370 -10.47 -11.59 17.05
N GLY A 371 -10.10 -10.53 16.33
CA GLY A 371 -9.60 -10.63 14.96
C GLY A 371 -8.20 -11.22 14.88
N ASP A 372 -7.31 -10.81 15.79
CA ASP A 372 -5.91 -11.25 15.78
C ASP A 372 -5.77 -12.78 15.92
N PRO A 373 -6.45 -13.46 16.86
CA PRO A 373 -6.42 -14.92 16.92
C PRO A 373 -6.99 -15.62 15.69
N ILE A 374 -8.04 -15.07 15.08
CA ILE A 374 -8.66 -15.64 13.87
C ILE A 374 -7.69 -15.55 12.69
N GLU A 375 -7.06 -14.40 12.50
CA GLU A 375 -6.12 -14.18 11.41
C GLU A 375 -4.87 -15.07 11.53
N VAL A 376 -4.27 -15.16 12.72
CA VAL A 376 -3.07 -16.00 12.91
C VAL A 376 -3.37 -17.48 12.68
N GLN A 377 -4.52 -17.98 13.14
CA GLN A 377 -4.93 -19.35 12.88
C GLN A 377 -5.19 -19.62 11.40
N ALA A 378 -5.89 -18.72 10.71
CA ALA A 378 -6.14 -18.83 9.27
C ALA A 378 -4.84 -18.80 8.45
N ALA A 379 -3.92 -17.91 8.80
CA ALA A 379 -2.59 -17.82 8.18
C ALA A 379 -1.79 -19.10 8.44
N ALA A 380 -1.72 -19.59 9.68
CA ALA A 380 -1.01 -20.81 10.01
C ALA A 380 -1.57 -22.04 9.27
N ALA A 381 -2.89 -22.13 9.12
CA ALA A 381 -3.53 -23.21 8.38
C ALA A 381 -3.20 -23.17 6.87
N ALA A 382 -3.13 -21.99 6.26
CA ALA A 382 -2.84 -21.85 4.83
C ALA A 382 -1.34 -21.91 4.51
N TYR A 383 -0.49 -21.33 5.36
CA TYR A 383 0.96 -21.25 5.13
C TYR A 383 1.77 -22.34 5.82
N GLY A 384 1.25 -22.97 6.88
CA GLY A 384 2.02 -23.85 7.75
C GLY A 384 2.43 -25.19 7.12
N GLY A 385 1.75 -25.61 6.04
CA GLY A 385 2.03 -26.86 5.36
C GLY A 385 3.48 -26.96 4.86
N SER A 386 4.16 -28.06 5.21
CA SER A 386 5.54 -28.39 4.78
C SER A 386 6.60 -27.34 5.16
N ARG A 387 6.40 -26.62 6.27
CA ARG A 387 7.43 -25.73 6.83
C ARG A 387 8.42 -26.50 7.69
N ASP A 388 9.70 -26.17 7.52
CA ASP A 388 10.76 -26.62 8.43
C ASP A 388 10.59 -25.95 9.80
N ALA A 389 10.93 -26.66 10.88
CA ALA A 389 10.72 -26.19 12.25
C ALA A 389 11.52 -24.91 12.58
N ASP A 390 12.62 -24.66 11.86
CA ASP A 390 13.47 -23.48 11.97
C ASP A 390 13.07 -22.35 11.00
N ARG A 391 12.03 -22.54 10.19
CA ARG A 391 11.54 -21.56 9.21
C ARG A 391 10.04 -21.25 9.38
N PRO A 392 9.62 -20.71 10.54
CA PRO A 392 8.24 -20.28 10.75
C PRO A 392 7.86 -19.17 9.75
N LEU A 393 6.56 -19.02 9.50
CA LEU A 393 6.05 -17.82 8.82
C LEU A 393 6.31 -16.61 9.71
N LEU A 394 7.08 -15.64 9.21
CA LEU A 394 7.26 -14.37 9.88
C LEU A 394 6.01 -13.51 9.70
N MET A 395 5.59 -12.78 10.73
CA MET A 395 4.37 -11.97 10.70
C MET A 395 4.60 -10.58 11.31
N GLY A 396 3.91 -9.58 10.79
CA GLY A 396 3.89 -8.23 11.36
C GLY A 396 2.75 -7.40 10.77
N SER A 397 2.59 -6.18 11.27
CA SER A 397 1.66 -5.22 10.67
C SER A 397 2.19 -3.79 10.74
N VAL A 398 2.07 -3.08 9.61
CA VAL A 398 2.34 -1.66 9.44
C VAL A 398 1.50 -0.78 10.36
N LYS A 399 0.34 -1.30 10.80
CA LYS A 399 -0.59 -0.58 11.67
C LYS A 399 -0.01 -0.30 13.05
N THR A 400 1.00 -1.06 13.47
CA THR A 400 1.73 -0.83 14.71
C THR A 400 2.57 0.46 14.65
N ASN A 401 2.99 0.90 13.46
CA ASN A 401 3.74 2.15 13.27
C ASN A 401 2.83 3.35 13.00
N ILE A 402 1.88 3.20 12.06
CA ILE A 402 1.12 4.33 11.52
C ILE A 402 -0.38 4.26 11.81
N GLY A 403 -0.85 3.26 12.55
CA GLY A 403 -2.29 3.05 12.77
C GLY A 403 -3.03 2.46 11.58
N HIS A 404 -4.35 2.34 11.71
CA HIS A 404 -5.20 1.78 10.68
C HIS A 404 -5.62 2.85 9.68
N THR A 405 -4.95 2.89 8.52
CA THR A 405 -5.24 3.85 7.43
C THR A 405 -6.51 3.51 6.60
N GLU A 406 -7.43 2.72 7.18
CA GLU A 406 -8.74 2.37 6.63
C GLU A 406 -8.67 1.93 5.15
N SER A 407 -9.28 2.66 4.22
CA SER A 407 -9.28 2.33 2.79
C SER A 407 -7.89 2.29 2.14
N ALA A 408 -6.88 2.95 2.73
CA ALA A 408 -5.50 2.94 2.28
C ALA A 408 -4.63 1.83 2.92
N SER A 409 -5.16 1.05 3.87
CA SER A 409 -4.37 0.07 4.65
C SER A 409 -3.69 -0.99 3.81
N GLY A 410 -4.37 -1.48 2.77
CA GLY A 410 -3.78 -2.42 1.83
C GLY A 410 -2.55 -1.86 1.10
N ALA A 411 -2.61 -0.59 0.68
CA ALA A 411 -1.51 0.07 0.00
C ALA A 411 -0.32 0.28 0.95
N ALA A 412 -0.57 0.69 2.20
CA ALA A 412 0.48 0.83 3.21
C ALA A 412 1.24 -0.48 3.45
N GLY A 413 0.52 -1.60 3.58
CA GLY A 413 1.14 -2.92 3.75
C GLY A 413 1.93 -3.36 2.52
N LEU A 414 1.39 -3.15 1.32
CA LEU A 414 2.10 -3.45 0.07
C LEU A 414 3.40 -2.64 -0.08
N ILE A 415 3.34 -1.33 0.20
CA ILE A 415 4.49 -0.44 0.10
C ILE A 415 5.56 -0.83 1.13
N LYS A 416 5.17 -1.13 2.38
CA LYS A 416 6.09 -1.68 3.40
C LYS A 416 6.83 -2.93 2.90
N VAL A 417 6.11 -3.88 2.29
CA VAL A 417 6.71 -5.11 1.76
C VAL A 417 7.66 -4.83 0.59
N VAL A 418 7.30 -3.93 -0.33
CA VAL A 418 8.18 -3.52 -1.44
C VAL A 418 9.47 -2.91 -0.91
N LEU A 419 9.38 -2.00 0.07
CA LEU A 419 10.55 -1.39 0.70
C LEU A 419 11.40 -2.43 1.46
N ALA A 420 10.76 -3.33 2.21
CA ALA A 420 11.45 -4.42 2.90
C ALA A 420 12.23 -5.35 1.95
N LEU A 421 11.69 -5.64 0.76
CA LEU A 421 12.39 -6.40 -0.29
C LEU A 421 13.62 -5.64 -0.81
N GLN A 422 13.45 -4.35 -1.10
CA GLN A 422 14.52 -3.48 -1.62
C GLN A 422 15.68 -3.33 -0.64
N HIS A 423 15.38 -3.20 0.66
CA HIS A 423 16.38 -3.05 1.70
C HIS A 423 16.86 -4.38 2.30
N GLY A 424 16.19 -5.49 1.98
CA GLY A 424 16.50 -6.82 2.53
C GLY A 424 16.41 -6.90 4.04
N LEU A 425 15.40 -6.25 4.61
CA LEU A 425 15.15 -6.19 6.04
C LEU A 425 13.64 -6.19 6.29
N LEU A 426 13.16 -7.04 7.18
CA LEU A 426 11.81 -6.97 7.73
C LEU A 426 11.84 -6.07 8.98
N PRO A 427 11.14 -4.92 8.96
CA PRO A 427 11.05 -4.03 10.12
C PRO A 427 10.31 -4.66 11.30
N GLU A 428 10.61 -4.17 12.50
CA GLU A 428 9.91 -4.54 13.73
C GLU A 428 8.41 -4.19 13.66
N SER A 429 7.57 -5.11 14.16
CA SER A 429 6.16 -4.86 14.46
C SER A 429 6.06 -4.40 15.90
N LEU A 430 5.68 -3.14 16.12
CA LEU A 430 5.72 -2.50 17.43
C LEU A 430 4.64 -3.07 18.38
N HIS A 431 4.83 -2.79 19.67
CA HIS A 431 3.89 -3.08 20.76
C HIS A 431 3.58 -4.58 20.99
N PHE A 432 4.49 -5.46 20.57
CA PHE A 432 4.43 -6.88 20.85
C PHE A 432 5.37 -7.24 22.02
N ASP A 433 4.87 -7.10 23.24
CA ASP A 433 5.62 -7.34 24.48
C ASP A 433 5.27 -8.71 25.09
N THR A 434 3.99 -9.04 25.13
CA THR A 434 3.45 -10.28 25.68
C THR A 434 2.56 -10.96 24.65
N PRO A 435 2.94 -12.13 24.10
CA PRO A 435 2.14 -12.82 23.09
C PRO A 435 0.71 -13.10 23.60
N SER A 436 -0.30 -12.85 22.76
CA SER A 436 -1.69 -13.07 23.16
C SER A 436 -1.95 -14.52 23.59
N PRO A 437 -2.59 -14.77 24.75
CA PRO A 437 -2.89 -16.11 25.23
C PRO A 437 -4.02 -16.79 24.43
N HIS A 438 -4.69 -16.04 23.54
CA HIS A 438 -5.74 -16.56 22.67
C HIS A 438 -5.19 -17.18 21.38
N ILE A 439 -3.90 -17.05 21.13
CA ILE A 439 -3.20 -17.66 20.00
C ILE A 439 -2.35 -18.84 20.54
N PRO A 440 -2.49 -20.05 19.99
CA PRO A 440 -1.72 -21.20 20.44
C PRO A 440 -0.32 -21.20 19.79
N TRP A 441 0.54 -20.25 20.19
CA TRP A 441 1.86 -20.00 19.58
C TRP A 441 2.74 -21.24 19.48
N ASP A 442 2.75 -22.09 20.52
CA ASP A 442 3.59 -23.29 20.56
C ASP A 442 3.16 -24.37 19.55
N SER A 443 1.93 -24.31 19.03
CA SER A 443 1.41 -25.27 18.03
C SER A 443 1.42 -24.75 16.61
N LEU A 444 1.66 -23.46 16.39
CA LEU A 444 1.57 -22.82 15.08
C LEU A 444 2.98 -22.48 14.56
N PRO A 445 3.31 -22.80 13.30
CA PRO A 445 4.62 -22.50 12.72
C PRO A 445 4.71 -21.03 12.28
N VAL A 446 4.43 -20.10 13.20
CA VAL A 446 4.38 -18.65 12.98
C VAL A 446 5.23 -17.93 14.02
N LYS A 447 5.79 -16.78 13.66
CA LYS A 447 6.57 -15.94 14.57
C LYS A 447 6.38 -14.47 14.23
N VAL A 448 6.08 -13.64 15.23
CA VAL A 448 6.01 -12.18 15.07
C VAL A 448 7.44 -11.62 14.91
N VAL A 449 7.59 -10.65 13.99
CA VAL A 449 8.83 -9.88 13.80
C VAL A 449 8.89 -8.82 14.91
N ASP A 450 9.22 -9.25 16.13
CA ASP A 450 9.33 -8.43 17.34
C ASP A 450 10.62 -7.59 17.40
N LYS A 451 11.54 -7.83 16.46
CA LYS A 451 12.74 -7.03 16.19
C LYS A 451 13.03 -7.09 14.71
N ALA A 452 13.74 -6.10 14.17
CA ALA A 452 14.12 -6.11 12.77
C ALA A 452 14.93 -7.38 12.39
N VAL A 453 14.54 -8.04 11.30
CA VAL A 453 15.15 -9.31 10.83
C VAL A 453 15.73 -9.12 9.42
N PRO A 454 17.02 -9.40 9.19
CA PRO A 454 17.58 -9.45 7.85
C PRO A 454 16.82 -10.44 6.97
N TRP A 455 16.34 -9.98 5.81
CA TRP A 455 15.55 -10.79 4.90
C TRP A 455 16.38 -11.18 3.69
N GLN A 456 17.07 -12.32 3.83
CA GLN A 456 17.96 -12.87 2.82
C GLN A 456 17.21 -13.84 1.89
N ALA A 457 17.56 -13.83 0.60
CA ALA A 457 16.97 -14.71 -0.41
C ALA A 457 17.28 -16.20 -0.18
N ASN A 458 18.42 -16.54 0.44
CA ASN A 458 18.78 -17.93 0.78
C ASN A 458 18.64 -18.91 -0.40
N GLY A 459 18.92 -18.46 -1.63
CA GLY A 459 18.85 -19.27 -2.86
C GLY A 459 17.46 -19.35 -3.51
N ARG A 460 16.45 -18.61 -3.01
CA ARG A 460 15.12 -18.49 -3.64
C ARG A 460 14.60 -17.03 -3.58
N PRO A 461 13.67 -16.61 -4.45
CA PRO A 461 13.09 -15.28 -4.35
C PRO A 461 12.41 -15.08 -2.99
N ARG A 462 12.64 -13.91 -2.38
CA ARG A 462 11.94 -13.51 -1.16
C ARG A 462 10.47 -13.26 -1.46
N ARG A 463 9.58 -13.77 -0.61
CA ARG A 463 8.14 -13.74 -0.86
C ARG A 463 7.35 -13.35 0.38
N ALA A 464 6.34 -12.51 0.18
CA ALA A 464 5.42 -12.13 1.24
C ALA A 464 3.96 -12.18 0.80
N GLY A 465 3.06 -12.44 1.74
CA GLY A 465 1.64 -12.17 1.60
C GLY A 465 1.27 -10.83 2.22
N VAL A 466 0.27 -10.16 1.66
CA VAL A 466 -0.35 -8.97 2.25
C VAL A 466 -1.86 -9.19 2.35
N SER A 467 -2.40 -9.12 3.56
CA SER A 467 -3.82 -9.33 3.85
C SER A 467 -4.53 -8.04 4.22
N SER A 468 -5.77 -7.87 3.77
CA SER A 468 -6.67 -6.85 4.32
C SER A 468 -8.12 -7.34 4.30
N PHE A 469 -8.77 -7.25 5.46
CA PHE A 469 -10.12 -7.79 5.69
C PHE A 469 -11.06 -6.64 6.03
N GLY A 470 -12.02 -6.37 5.15
CA GLY A 470 -13.02 -5.34 5.37
C GLY A 470 -14.03 -5.76 6.44
N PHE A 471 -14.43 -4.83 7.31
CA PHE A 471 -15.38 -5.11 8.37
C PHE A 471 -16.78 -5.53 7.86
N THR A 472 -17.06 -5.46 6.56
CA THR A 472 -18.28 -5.99 5.92
C THR A 472 -18.08 -7.38 5.30
N GLY A 473 -16.97 -8.04 5.62
CA GLY A 473 -16.64 -9.41 5.22
C GLY A 473 -15.90 -9.56 3.90
N THR A 474 -15.66 -8.46 3.15
CA THR A 474 -14.87 -8.54 1.91
C THR A 474 -13.39 -8.69 2.27
N ASN A 475 -12.77 -9.78 1.86
CA ASN A 475 -11.36 -10.06 2.16
C ASN A 475 -10.53 -9.97 0.89
N ALA A 476 -9.32 -9.44 0.98
CA ALA A 476 -8.37 -9.39 -0.12
C ALA A 476 -6.98 -9.85 0.34
N HIS A 477 -6.29 -10.57 -0.54
CA HIS A 477 -4.95 -11.07 -0.29
C HIS A 477 -4.10 -11.00 -1.57
N VAL A 478 -2.86 -10.53 -1.42
CA VAL A 478 -1.91 -10.32 -2.52
C VAL A 478 -0.58 -10.97 -2.16
N LEU A 479 -0.03 -11.79 -3.04
CA LEU A 479 1.36 -12.26 -2.92
C LEU A 479 2.30 -11.27 -3.61
N ILE A 480 3.44 -11.03 -2.99
CA ILE A 480 4.54 -10.20 -3.50
C ILE A 480 5.81 -11.04 -3.52
N GLU A 481 6.53 -10.95 -4.64
CA GLU A 481 7.81 -11.60 -4.86
C GLU A 481 8.88 -10.55 -5.17
N GLU A 482 10.10 -10.83 -4.72
CA GLU A 482 11.31 -10.10 -5.11
C GLU A 482 11.39 -9.90 -6.64
N ALA A 483 11.84 -8.72 -7.07
CA ALA A 483 12.07 -8.48 -8.48
C ALA A 483 13.07 -9.49 -9.07
N PRO A 484 12.90 -9.96 -10.32
CA PRO A 484 13.89 -10.80 -10.97
C PRO A 484 15.24 -10.11 -10.94
N SER A 485 16.31 -10.85 -10.63
CA SER A 485 17.66 -10.31 -10.76
C SER A 485 17.84 -9.87 -12.20
N GLN A 486 17.92 -8.56 -12.44
CA GLN A 486 18.33 -8.08 -13.75
C GLN A 486 19.73 -8.66 -13.98
N PRO A 487 19.99 -9.31 -15.12
CA PRO A 487 21.37 -9.51 -15.53
C PRO A 487 21.99 -8.12 -15.42
N ALA A 488 23.04 -7.96 -14.60
CA ALA A 488 23.90 -6.80 -14.78
C ALA A 488 24.11 -6.74 -16.29
N LEU A 489 23.71 -5.64 -16.93
CA LEU A 489 24.15 -5.40 -18.29
C LEU A 489 25.65 -5.57 -18.16
N VAL A 490 26.13 -6.71 -18.66
CA VAL A 490 27.55 -6.94 -18.77
C VAL A 490 27.97 -5.68 -19.48
N ASP A 491 28.91 -4.97 -18.90
CA ASP A 491 29.72 -4.05 -19.66
C ASP A 491 30.28 -4.92 -20.80
N ASP A 492 29.49 -5.06 -21.87
CA ASP A 492 30.00 -5.13 -23.22
C ASP A 492 30.64 -3.75 -23.37
N THR A 493 31.81 -3.62 -22.72
CA THR A 493 32.97 -3.04 -23.34
C THR A 493 33.07 -3.73 -24.69
N VAL A 494 32.28 -3.21 -25.64
CA VAL A 494 32.67 -3.17 -27.02
C VAL A 494 34.05 -2.53 -26.93
N THR A 495 35.08 -3.36 -27.00
CA THR A 495 36.46 -2.98 -27.24
C THR A 495 36.58 -2.45 -28.68
N GLY A 496 35.68 -1.54 -29.04
CA GLY A 496 35.88 -0.57 -30.08
C GLY A 496 36.51 0.61 -29.39
N GLU A 497 37.78 0.84 -29.69
CA GLU A 497 38.52 2.05 -29.35
C GLU A 497 37.71 3.27 -29.84
N ALA A 498 36.80 3.76 -29.02
CA ALA A 498 36.20 5.08 -29.13
C ALA A 498 36.92 5.94 -28.09
N ASP A 499 37.59 7.00 -28.57
CA ASP A 499 38.43 7.94 -27.81
C ASP A 499 38.03 8.09 -26.34
N ALA A 500 38.83 7.53 -25.44
CA ALA A 500 38.74 7.73 -24.00
C ALA A 500 39.17 9.14 -23.54
N ASP A 501 39.05 10.15 -24.42
CA ASP A 501 39.55 11.52 -24.24
C ASP A 501 38.48 12.59 -24.53
N ALA A 502 37.23 12.19 -24.82
CA ALA A 502 36.09 13.11 -24.88
C ALA A 502 35.35 13.08 -23.54
N GLN A 503 35.56 14.08 -22.67
CA GLN A 503 34.68 14.34 -21.53
C GLN A 503 33.23 14.38 -22.04
N ALA A 504 32.41 13.41 -21.62
CA ALA A 504 31.02 13.34 -22.03
C ALA A 504 30.27 14.56 -21.46
N VAL A 505 29.96 15.51 -22.35
CA VAL A 505 29.19 16.70 -22.02
C VAL A 505 27.71 16.30 -21.91
N ASN A 506 27.14 16.40 -20.71
CA ASN A 506 25.75 16.07 -20.44
C ASN A 506 24.88 17.34 -20.31
N VAL A 507 23.57 17.21 -20.52
CA VAL A 507 22.62 18.30 -20.35
C VAL A 507 21.58 17.91 -19.30
N LEU A 508 21.63 18.54 -18.14
CA LEU A 508 20.60 18.42 -17.11
C LEU A 508 19.46 19.38 -17.45
N ALA A 509 18.34 18.84 -17.92
CA ALA A 509 17.13 19.59 -18.27
C ALA A 509 16.15 19.62 -17.10
N LEU A 510 15.79 20.82 -16.65
CA LEU A 510 14.79 21.06 -15.61
C LEU A 510 13.64 21.88 -16.18
N SER A 511 12.42 21.61 -15.71
CA SER A 511 11.29 22.48 -16.00
C SER A 511 10.23 22.44 -14.90
N ALA A 512 9.47 23.52 -14.79
CA ALA A 512 8.35 23.64 -13.86
C ALA A 512 7.26 24.58 -14.42
N ARG A 513 6.09 24.60 -13.76
CA ARG A 513 4.95 25.46 -14.16
C ARG A 513 5.01 26.89 -13.61
N SER A 514 5.93 27.19 -12.70
CA SER A 514 6.18 28.54 -12.23
C SER A 514 7.68 28.80 -12.03
N PRO A 515 8.13 30.07 -12.01
CA PRO A 515 9.50 30.43 -11.69
C PRO A 515 9.95 29.92 -10.32
N GLU A 516 9.07 29.97 -9.32
CA GLU A 516 9.33 29.56 -7.95
C GLU A 516 9.50 28.04 -7.87
N ALA A 517 8.65 27.27 -8.56
CA ALA A 517 8.75 25.82 -8.62
C ALA A 517 10.03 25.36 -9.34
N LEU A 518 10.51 26.09 -10.34
CA LEU A 518 11.80 25.79 -10.99
C LEU A 518 12.98 25.98 -10.02
N VAL A 519 12.96 27.03 -9.21
CA VAL A 519 13.98 27.27 -8.18
C VAL A 519 13.92 26.17 -7.11
N ALA A 520 12.73 25.83 -6.62
CA ALA A 520 12.56 24.74 -5.66
C ALA A 520 13.03 23.39 -6.23
N LEU A 521 12.76 23.11 -7.51
CA LEU A 521 13.26 21.92 -8.19
C LEU A 521 14.78 21.91 -8.25
N ALA A 522 15.42 23.03 -8.60
CA ALA A 522 16.87 23.14 -8.64
C ALA A 522 17.52 22.90 -7.26
N GLN A 523 16.91 23.41 -6.18
CA GLN A 523 17.35 23.16 -4.79
C GLN A 523 17.24 21.68 -4.43
N ARG A 524 16.14 21.01 -4.82
CA ARG A 524 15.97 19.57 -4.59
C ARG A 524 17.02 18.73 -5.33
N TYR A 525 17.33 19.07 -6.58
CA TYR A 525 18.40 18.40 -7.33
C TYR A 525 19.78 18.62 -6.69
N GLU A 526 20.09 19.84 -6.23
CA GLU A 526 21.38 20.11 -5.58
C GLU A 526 21.53 19.29 -4.29
N SER A 527 20.50 19.33 -3.43
CA SER A 527 20.48 18.57 -2.18
C SER A 527 20.60 17.06 -2.45
N TRP A 528 19.85 16.54 -3.42
CA TRP A 528 19.92 15.12 -3.78
C TRP A 528 21.31 14.71 -4.29
N LEU A 529 21.90 15.49 -5.20
CA LEU A 529 23.27 15.25 -5.70
C LEU A 529 24.33 15.36 -4.60
N SER A 530 24.11 16.18 -3.58
CA SER A 530 25.04 16.29 -2.43
C SER A 530 25.11 15.01 -1.60
N THR A 531 24.01 14.25 -1.56
CA THR A 531 23.91 12.97 -0.85
C THR A 531 24.25 11.76 -1.73
N HIS A 532 24.40 11.97 -3.05
CA HIS A 532 24.72 10.94 -4.04
C HIS A 532 25.92 11.37 -4.92
N PRO A 533 27.12 11.58 -4.33
CA PRO A 533 28.27 12.09 -5.07
C PRO A 533 28.78 11.13 -6.15
N ASP A 534 28.52 9.83 -6.00
CA ASP A 534 29.01 8.77 -6.89
C ASP A 534 27.98 8.35 -7.95
N ILE A 535 26.88 9.09 -8.11
CA ILE A 535 25.85 8.78 -9.11
C ILE A 535 26.37 8.98 -10.54
N ASP A 536 25.89 8.14 -11.48
CA ASP A 536 26.11 8.38 -12.90
C ASP A 536 25.31 9.61 -13.37
N LEU A 537 26.03 10.68 -13.70
CA LEU A 537 25.43 11.93 -14.16
C LEU A 537 24.71 11.78 -15.51
N ALA A 538 25.17 10.87 -16.38
CA ALA A 538 24.52 10.63 -17.66
C ALA A 538 23.12 10.03 -17.44
N ASP A 539 22.98 9.09 -16.52
CA ASP A 539 21.69 8.50 -16.14
C ASP A 539 20.74 9.53 -15.53
N VAL A 540 21.25 10.43 -14.68
CA VAL A 540 20.47 11.53 -14.12
C VAL A 540 19.95 12.45 -15.23
N CYS A 541 20.83 12.87 -16.15
CA CYS A 541 20.47 13.74 -17.27
C CYS A 541 19.46 13.06 -18.22
N LEU A 542 19.67 11.77 -18.51
CA LEU A 542 18.75 10.96 -19.32
C LEU A 542 17.37 10.90 -18.67
N THR A 543 17.31 10.54 -17.38
CA THR A 543 16.06 10.40 -16.62
C THR A 543 15.31 11.73 -16.55
N ALA A 544 16.01 12.84 -16.30
CA ALA A 544 15.42 14.18 -16.29
C ALA A 544 14.92 14.59 -17.69
N GLY A 545 15.65 14.22 -18.74
CA GLY A 545 15.33 14.56 -20.13
C GLY A 545 14.15 13.78 -20.71
N THR A 546 14.01 12.49 -20.39
CA THR A 546 13.02 11.60 -21.02
C THR A 546 11.89 11.17 -20.07
N GLY A 547 12.18 11.07 -18.77
CA GLY A 547 11.26 10.56 -17.75
C GLY A 547 10.48 11.63 -16.99
N ARG A 548 10.51 12.90 -17.43
CA ARG A 548 9.77 14.02 -16.82
C ARG A 548 8.95 14.78 -17.85
N SER A 549 7.93 15.50 -17.37
CA SER A 549 7.17 16.43 -18.22
C SER A 549 7.98 17.71 -18.45
N HIS A 550 7.88 18.27 -19.67
CA HIS A 550 8.57 19.51 -20.05
C HIS A 550 7.61 20.70 -20.03
N PHE A 551 7.73 21.55 -19.02
CA PHE A 551 6.86 22.70 -18.75
C PHE A 551 7.42 24.03 -19.29
N ASP A 552 6.75 25.15 -19.04
CA ASP A 552 7.07 26.44 -19.66
C ASP A 552 8.28 27.16 -19.05
N HIS A 553 8.52 27.02 -17.74
CA HIS A 553 9.71 27.57 -17.09
C HIS A 553 10.80 26.51 -17.11
N ARG A 554 11.88 26.76 -17.87
CA ARG A 554 12.92 25.76 -18.13
C ARG A 554 14.28 26.21 -17.64
N ALA A 555 15.16 25.26 -17.38
CA ALA A 555 16.58 25.48 -17.28
C ALA A 555 17.32 24.30 -17.92
N ALA A 556 18.43 24.58 -18.59
CA ALA A 556 19.32 23.57 -19.14
C ALA A 556 20.75 23.85 -18.67
N LEU A 557 21.36 22.87 -18.02
CA LEU A 557 22.70 22.97 -17.45
C LEU A 557 23.62 22.01 -18.19
N VAL A 558 24.63 22.55 -18.87
CA VAL A 558 25.71 21.77 -19.46
C VAL A 558 26.67 21.37 -18.34
N VAL A 559 26.80 20.07 -18.10
CA VAL A 559 27.49 19.52 -16.93
C VAL A 559 28.43 18.37 -17.31
N GLU A 560 29.60 18.36 -16.68
CA GLU A 560 30.66 17.36 -16.92
C GLU A 560 30.93 16.50 -15.67
N SER A 561 30.39 16.90 -14.52
CA SER A 561 30.55 16.20 -13.24
C SER A 561 29.42 16.54 -12.27
N VAL A 562 29.19 15.68 -11.28
CA VAL A 562 28.22 15.91 -10.19
C VAL A 562 28.53 17.22 -9.46
N GLN A 563 29.80 17.49 -9.16
CA GLN A 563 30.21 18.74 -8.53
C GLN A 563 29.90 19.96 -9.41
N GLY A 564 30.21 19.89 -10.71
CA GLY A 564 29.88 20.96 -11.65
C GLY A 564 28.38 21.20 -11.78
N ALA A 565 27.57 20.13 -11.73
CA ALA A 565 26.10 20.21 -11.73
C ALA A 565 25.57 20.91 -10.47
N ARG A 566 26.09 20.58 -9.28
CA ARG A 566 25.70 21.23 -8.02
C ARG A 566 25.97 22.72 -8.05
N GLU A 567 27.15 23.13 -8.49
CA GLU A 567 27.49 24.56 -8.64
C GLU A 567 26.55 25.26 -9.65
N ALA A 568 26.18 24.59 -10.74
CA ALA A 568 25.26 25.13 -11.75
C ALA A 568 23.86 25.35 -11.17
N LEU A 569 23.40 24.40 -10.36
CA LEU A 569 22.10 24.45 -9.68
C LEU A 569 22.09 25.58 -8.63
N THR A 570 23.15 25.72 -7.83
CA THR A 570 23.27 26.85 -6.88
C THR A 570 23.21 28.19 -7.62
N ASP A 571 23.95 28.35 -8.71
CA ASP A 571 23.90 29.57 -9.51
C ASP A 571 22.51 29.85 -10.10
N LEU A 572 21.81 28.81 -10.57
CA LEU A 572 20.43 28.92 -11.05
C LEU A 572 19.49 29.41 -9.94
N THR A 573 19.63 28.89 -8.71
CA THR A 573 18.80 29.30 -7.57
C THR A 573 19.04 30.75 -7.14
N GLU A 574 20.27 31.24 -7.33
CA GLU A 574 20.67 32.63 -7.03
C GLU A 574 20.48 33.57 -8.24
N ASN A 575 19.86 33.08 -9.32
CA ASN A 575 19.62 33.80 -10.56
C ASN A 575 20.91 34.36 -11.21
N ARG A 576 22.02 33.64 -11.08
CA ARG A 576 23.29 33.89 -11.78
C ARG A 576 23.37 33.02 -13.02
N LEU A 577 23.50 33.64 -14.21
CA LEU A 577 23.73 32.92 -15.46
C LEU A 577 25.23 32.83 -15.74
N ARG A 578 25.74 31.64 -16.01
CA ARG A 578 27.12 31.36 -16.43
C ARG A 578 27.15 30.69 -17.81
N THR A 579 28.32 30.64 -18.43
CA THR A 579 28.52 29.89 -19.67
C THR A 579 28.07 28.44 -19.47
N GLY A 580 27.17 27.94 -20.32
CA GLY A 580 26.61 26.58 -20.21
C GLY A 580 25.31 26.46 -19.40
N VAL A 581 24.78 27.56 -18.83
CA VAL A 581 23.47 27.59 -18.17
C VAL A 581 22.51 28.46 -18.97
N VAL A 582 21.36 27.90 -19.35
CA VAL A 582 20.27 28.60 -20.03
C VAL A 582 19.02 28.50 -19.17
N ARG A 583 18.28 29.61 -19.04
CA ARG A 583 16.99 29.71 -18.34
C ARG A 583 15.95 30.34 -19.26
#